data_AF-A0A943XUP8-F1
#
_entry.id   AF-A0A943XUP8-F1
#
_cell.length_a   1.000
_cell.length_b   1.000
_cell.length_c   1.000
_cell.angle_alpha   90.00
_cell.angle_beta   90.00
_cell.angle_gamma   90.00
#
_symmetry.space_group_name_H-M   'P 1'
#
loop_
_entity.id
_entity.type
_entity.pdbx_description
1 polymer ?
#
loop_
_entity_poly.entity_id
_entity_poly.type
_entity_poly.pdbx_seq_one_letter_code
_entity_poly.pdbx_strand_id
1 'polypeptide(L)'
;MKNKKRNKGFTLIELVIVIAIIAILISIAAMRYSSTNLAAEAAAHNANVKVLKSAGILYFIDNPDKKGEINAEDLKPYLEGGKIPKPAKHLDGAKDFKITSTADGDVTVEPGPIKVQDKKLVKDNES
;
A
#
# COMPACT_ATOMS: atom_id res chain seq x y z
N MET A 1 -30.19 -40.65 51.46
CA MET A 1 -30.94 -40.01 50.35
C MET A 1 -29.95 -39.37 49.39
N LYS A 2 -29.96 -39.72 48.10
CA LYS A 2 -29.02 -39.19 47.09
C LYS A 2 -29.56 -37.87 46.51
N ASN A 3 -28.88 -36.76 46.78
CA ASN A 3 -29.21 -35.44 46.22
C ASN A 3 -28.92 -35.41 44.70
N LYS A 4 -29.98 -35.32 43.88
CA LYS A 4 -29.88 -35.10 42.43
C LYS A 4 -29.45 -33.65 42.18
N LYS A 5 -28.21 -33.42 41.74
CA LYS A 5 -27.75 -32.10 41.29
C LYS A 5 -28.62 -31.68 40.10
N ARG A 6 -29.32 -30.55 40.23
CA ARG A 6 -30.09 -29.93 39.14
C ARG A 6 -29.10 -29.23 38.22
N ASN A 7 -28.82 -29.84 37.08
CA ASN A 7 -28.08 -29.17 36.01
C ASN A 7 -29.02 -28.12 35.40
N LYS A 8 -28.77 -26.84 35.68
CA LYS A 8 -29.48 -25.74 35.00
C LYS A 8 -28.97 -25.72 33.56
N GLY A 9 -29.83 -26.12 32.62
CA GLY A 9 -29.58 -26.01 31.19
C GLY A 9 -29.76 -24.58 30.71
N PHE A 10 -29.09 -24.25 29.61
CA PHE A 10 -29.22 -22.99 28.89
C PHE A 10 -30.64 -22.85 28.32
N THR A 11 -31.25 -21.67 28.38
CA THR A 11 -32.57 -21.43 27.80
C THR A 11 -32.44 -21.09 26.31
N LEU A 12 -33.47 -21.43 25.52
CA LEU A 12 -33.51 -21.06 24.10
C LEU A 12 -33.53 -19.54 23.92
N ILE A 13 -34.19 -18.81 24.82
CA ILE A 13 -34.25 -17.34 24.75
C ILE A 13 -32.88 -16.70 24.98
N GLU A 14 -32.07 -17.23 25.90
CA GLU A 14 -30.69 -16.76 26.10
C GLU A 14 -29.86 -16.96 24.83
N LEU A 15 -30.04 -18.08 24.12
CA LEU A 15 -29.34 -18.33 22.87
C LEU A 15 -29.76 -17.35 21.77
N VAL A 16 -31.05 -17.06 21.65
CA VAL A 16 -31.60 -16.15 20.64
C VAL A 16 -31.11 -14.71 20.87
N ILE A 17 -31.01 -14.26 22.12
CA ILE A 17 -30.50 -12.91 22.42
C ILE A 17 -29.02 -12.79 22.05
N VAL A 18 -28.22 -13.82 22.30
CA VAL A 18 -26.78 -13.82 21.97
C VAL A 18 -26.56 -13.71 20.46
N ILE A 19 -27.25 -14.51 19.65
CA ILE A 19 -27.10 -14.44 18.18
C ILE A 19 -27.57 -13.09 17.62
N ALA A 20 -28.60 -12.49 18.22
CA ALA A 20 -29.10 -11.18 17.81
C ALA A 20 -28.04 -10.08 18.02
N ILE A 21 -27.36 -10.08 19.18
CA ILE A 21 -26.28 -9.12 19.46
C ILE A 21 -25.09 -9.34 18.53
N ILE A 22 -24.68 -10.60 18.29
CA ILE A 22 -23.58 -10.93 17.37
C ILE A 22 -23.88 -10.42 15.95
N ALA A 23 -25.11 -10.58 15.46
CA ALA A 23 -25.50 -10.10 14.14
C ALA A 23 -25.38 -8.57 14.00
N ILE A 24 -25.76 -7.81 15.04
CA ILE A 24 -25.62 -6.35 15.09
C ILE A 24 -24.14 -5.95 15.08
N LEU A 25 -23.32 -6.61 15.91
CA LEU A 25 -21.89 -6.32 16.01
C LEU A 25 -21.16 -6.56 14.68
N ILE A 26 -21.46 -7.68 13.99
CA ILE A 26 -20.89 -7.99 12.67
C ILE A 26 -21.30 -6.93 11.63
N SER A 27 -22.56 -6.49 11.67
CA SER A 27 -23.08 -5.49 10.73
C SER A 27 -22.34 -4.15 10.82
N ILE A 28 -21.98 -3.71 12.03
CA ILE A 28 -21.24 -2.45 12.25
C ILE A 28 -19.74 -2.63 12.00
N ALA A 29 -19.18 -3.80 12.35
CA ALA A 29 -17.75 -4.09 12.21
C ALA A 29 -17.26 -4.05 10.75
N ALA A 30 -18.12 -4.36 9.79
CA ALA A 30 -17.77 -4.38 8.37
C ALA A 30 -17.35 -3.01 7.80
N MET A 31 -17.71 -1.90 8.45
CA MET A 31 -17.61 -0.55 7.86
C MET A 31 -16.28 0.18 8.12
N ARG A 32 -15.29 -0.49 8.71
CA ARG A 32 -14.10 0.19 9.22
C ARG A 32 -12.83 -0.42 8.62
N TYR A 33 -11.93 0.44 8.09
CA TYR A 33 -10.47 0.22 7.96
C TYR A 33 -9.76 -0.02 6.61
N SER A 34 -10.31 0.29 5.43
CA SER A 34 -9.48 0.24 4.20
C SER A 34 -9.02 1.59 3.65
N SER A 35 -9.87 2.60 3.57
CA SER A 35 -9.57 3.81 2.77
C SER A 35 -8.43 4.69 3.32
N THR A 36 -8.33 4.89 4.64
CA THR A 36 -7.31 5.77 5.23
C THR A 36 -5.89 5.19 5.11
N ASN A 37 -5.76 3.88 5.27
CA ASN A 37 -4.47 3.19 5.15
C ASN A 37 -4.00 3.22 3.68
N LEU A 38 -4.92 2.99 2.73
CA LEU A 38 -4.62 3.09 1.30
C LEU A 38 -4.23 4.52 0.91
N ALA A 39 -4.85 5.55 1.49
CA ALA A 39 -4.49 6.94 1.20
C ALA A 39 -3.08 7.30 1.70
N ALA A 40 -2.73 6.86 2.92
CA ALA A 40 -1.37 7.03 3.45
C ALA A 40 -0.33 6.29 2.60
N GLU A 41 -0.67 5.10 2.13
CA GLU A 41 0.19 4.30 1.27
C GLU A 41 0.37 4.92 -0.13
N ALA A 42 -0.71 5.44 -0.73
CA ALA A 42 -0.63 6.19 -1.98
C ALA A 42 0.25 7.44 -1.84
N ALA A 43 0.10 8.18 -0.74
CA ALA A 43 0.93 9.35 -0.46
C ALA A 43 2.42 8.98 -0.31
N ALA A 44 2.73 7.92 0.45
CA ALA A 44 4.09 7.42 0.60
C ALA A 44 4.69 6.93 -0.73
N HIS A 45 3.89 6.24 -1.55
CA HIS A 45 4.28 5.82 -2.88
C HIS A 45 4.63 7.00 -3.78
N ASN A 46 3.76 8.01 -3.85
CA ASN A 46 3.97 9.19 -4.67
C ASN A 46 5.18 10.00 -4.21
N ALA A 47 5.46 10.04 -2.90
CA ALA A 47 6.69 10.61 -2.36
C ALA A 47 7.92 9.81 -2.83
N ASN A 48 7.88 8.47 -2.77
CA ASN A 48 8.98 7.62 -3.25
C ASN A 48 9.25 7.80 -4.75
N VAL A 49 8.20 7.89 -5.57
CA VAL A 49 8.31 8.18 -7.01
C VAL A 49 9.05 9.50 -7.25
N LYS A 50 8.70 10.56 -6.51
CA LYS A 50 9.37 11.87 -6.61
C LYS A 50 10.85 11.79 -6.19
N VAL A 51 11.14 11.11 -5.09
CA VAL A 51 12.51 10.91 -4.60
C VAL A 51 13.35 10.16 -5.63
N LEU A 52 12.83 9.07 -6.20
CA LEU A 52 13.52 8.30 -7.24
C LEU A 52 13.71 9.10 -8.53
N LYS A 53 12.73 9.91 -8.93
CA LYS A 53 12.86 10.79 -10.09
C LYS A 53 13.99 11.80 -9.86
N SER A 54 14.03 12.45 -8.70
CA SER A 54 15.11 13.39 -8.35
C SER A 54 16.48 12.70 -8.31
N ALA A 55 16.57 11.51 -7.71
CA ALA A 55 17.80 10.73 -7.66
C ALA A 55 18.28 10.32 -9.06
N GLY A 56 17.36 9.91 -9.94
CA GLY A 56 17.69 9.56 -11.31
C GLY A 56 18.13 10.76 -12.15
N ILE A 57 17.56 11.96 -11.91
CA ILE A 57 18.02 13.19 -12.55
C ILE A 57 19.46 13.50 -12.13
N LEU A 58 19.76 13.42 -10.83
CA LEU A 58 21.10 13.67 -10.33
C LEU A 58 22.12 12.64 -10.84
N TYR A 59 21.73 11.36 -10.89
CA TYR A 59 22.54 10.31 -11.53
C TYR A 59 22.84 10.64 -13.00
N PHE A 60 21.84 11.10 -13.76
CA PHE A 60 22.02 11.44 -15.17
C PHE A 60 22.92 12.67 -15.37
N ILE A 61 22.87 13.65 -14.46
CA ILE A 61 23.79 14.80 -14.47
C ILE A 61 25.25 14.34 -14.32
N ASP A 62 25.50 13.40 -13.41
CA ASP A 62 26.85 12.85 -13.20
C ASP A 62 27.26 11.86 -14.31
N ASN A 63 26.29 11.27 -15.01
CA ASN A 63 26.50 10.21 -16.00
C ASN A 63 25.69 10.49 -17.30
N PRO A 64 25.99 11.57 -18.04
CA PRO A 64 25.17 12.02 -19.18
C PRO A 64 25.11 11.02 -20.34
N ASP A 65 26.10 10.12 -20.44
CA ASP A 65 26.18 9.09 -21.48
C ASP A 65 25.35 7.84 -21.15
N LYS A 66 24.90 7.69 -19.90
CA LYS A 66 24.13 6.52 -19.42
C LYS A 66 22.64 6.76 -19.60
N LYS A 67 22.17 6.49 -20.82
CA LYS A 67 20.76 6.58 -21.22
C LYS A 67 20.05 5.23 -21.10
N GLY A 68 18.74 5.25 -20.91
CA GLY A 68 17.92 4.04 -20.80
C GLY A 68 17.64 3.63 -19.36
N GLU A 69 17.56 2.32 -19.12
CA GLU A 69 17.20 1.77 -17.81
C GLU A 69 18.34 1.97 -16.79
N ILE A 70 18.03 2.63 -15.68
CA ILE A 70 18.96 2.89 -14.58
C ILE A 70 18.76 1.80 -13.53
N ASN A 71 19.86 1.16 -13.11
CA ASN A 71 19.79 0.19 -12.03
C ASN A 71 19.53 0.92 -10.70
N ALA A 72 18.58 0.44 -9.91
CA ALA A 72 18.22 1.06 -8.64
C ALA A 72 19.41 1.11 -7.65
N GLU A 73 20.37 0.19 -7.77
CA GLU A 73 21.60 0.19 -6.98
C GLU A 73 22.49 1.40 -7.25
N ASP A 74 22.51 1.89 -8.49
CA ASP A 74 23.29 3.06 -8.88
C ASP A 74 22.71 4.37 -8.31
N LEU A 75 21.45 4.34 -7.85
CA LEU A 75 20.78 5.47 -7.21
C LEU A 75 21.08 5.59 -5.72
N LYS A 76 21.64 4.56 -5.07
CA LYS A 76 21.94 4.58 -3.62
C LYS A 76 22.73 5.79 -3.15
N PRO A 77 23.76 6.29 -3.87
CA PRO A 77 24.52 7.47 -3.46
C PRO A 77 23.67 8.75 -3.44
N TYR A 78 22.59 8.78 -4.20
CA TYR A 78 21.70 9.91 -4.40
C TYR A 78 20.43 9.83 -3.55
N LEU A 79 20.30 8.77 -2.74
CA LEU A 79 19.17 8.54 -1.85
C LEU A 79 19.60 8.74 -0.39
N GLU A 80 18.78 9.49 0.36
CA GLU A 80 19.00 9.68 1.79
C GLU A 80 18.96 8.32 2.53
N GLY A 81 20.08 7.96 3.16
CA GLY A 81 20.24 6.71 3.90
C GLY A 81 20.47 5.46 3.04
N GLY A 82 20.68 5.60 1.72
CA GLY A 82 21.06 4.50 0.82
C GLY A 82 20.01 3.39 0.66
N LYS A 83 18.77 3.64 1.09
CA LYS A 83 17.67 2.68 1.01
C LYS A 83 16.86 2.95 -0.26
N ILE A 84 16.73 1.92 -1.10
CA ILE A 84 15.87 1.97 -2.28
C ILE A 84 14.41 1.81 -1.80
N PRO A 85 13.55 2.82 -2.00
CA PRO A 85 12.15 2.70 -1.64
C PRO A 85 11.44 1.68 -2.53
N LYS A 86 10.38 1.05 -2.01
CA LYS A 86 9.58 0.06 -2.75
C LYS A 86 8.21 0.61 -3.14
N PRO A 87 7.59 0.07 -4.20
CA PRO A 87 6.21 0.35 -4.55
C PRO A 87 5.24 0.05 -3.41
N ALA A 88 4.03 0.61 -3.50
CA ALA A 88 2.97 0.33 -2.56
C ALA A 88 2.65 -1.18 -2.57
N LYS A 89 2.53 -1.77 -1.37
CA LYS A 89 2.29 -3.21 -1.20
C LYS A 89 0.95 -3.64 -1.78
N HIS A 90 -0.06 -2.78 -1.72
CA HIS A 90 -1.39 -3.05 -2.24
C HIS A 90 -1.60 -2.56 -3.68
N LEU A 91 -0.51 -2.23 -4.39
CA LEU A 91 -0.55 -1.94 -5.82
C LEU A 91 -0.28 -3.23 -6.60
N ASP A 92 -1.25 -3.63 -7.43
CA ASP A 92 -1.14 -4.84 -8.22
C ASP A 92 -0.06 -4.71 -9.31
N GLY A 93 0.81 -5.72 -9.42
CA GLY A 93 1.70 -5.92 -10.57
C GLY A 93 3.07 -5.24 -10.50
N ALA A 94 3.43 -4.49 -9.44
CA ALA A 94 4.74 -3.86 -9.32
C ALA A 94 5.45 -4.21 -8.01
N LYS A 95 6.56 -4.96 -8.09
CA LYS A 95 7.38 -5.34 -6.93
C LYS A 95 8.54 -4.39 -6.67
N ASP A 96 9.04 -3.77 -7.75
CA ASP A 96 10.18 -2.85 -7.73
C ASP A 96 9.89 -1.65 -8.65
N PHE A 97 10.56 -0.52 -8.41
CA PHE A 97 10.51 0.62 -9.30
C PHE A 97 11.52 0.44 -10.44
N LYS A 98 11.09 0.73 -11.67
CA LYS A 98 11.90 0.86 -12.86
C LYS A 98 12.14 2.34 -13.12
N ILE A 99 13.40 2.74 -13.21
CA ILE A 99 13.79 4.12 -13.50
C ILE A 99 14.40 4.13 -14.90
N THR A 100 13.92 5.03 -15.77
CA THR A 100 14.52 5.19 -17.11
C THR A 100 14.83 6.66 -17.38
N SER A 101 16.00 6.91 -17.98
CA SER A 101 16.40 8.22 -18.48
C SER A 101 16.23 8.26 -20.00
N THR A 102 15.52 9.27 -20.49
CA THR A 102 15.30 9.50 -21.92
C THR A 102 16.42 10.34 -22.54
N ALA A 103 16.54 10.32 -23.86
CA ALA A 103 17.58 11.05 -24.58
C ALA A 103 17.53 12.57 -24.37
N ASP A 104 16.36 13.09 -23.97
CA ASP A 104 16.07 14.50 -23.71
C ASP A 104 16.40 14.91 -22.26
N GLY A 105 16.92 13.98 -21.44
CA GLY A 105 17.27 14.22 -20.04
C GLY A 105 16.09 14.15 -19.07
N ASP A 106 14.92 13.71 -19.51
CA ASP A 106 13.82 13.40 -18.60
C ASP A 106 14.02 12.03 -17.95
N VAL A 107 13.56 11.91 -16.70
CA VAL A 107 13.64 10.69 -15.92
C VAL A 107 12.22 10.26 -15.57
N THR A 108 11.89 9.03 -15.95
CA THR A 108 10.60 8.42 -15.66
C THR A 108 10.78 7.30 -14.64
N VAL A 109 9.79 7.16 -13.76
CA VAL A 109 9.75 6.13 -12.72
C VAL A 109 8.44 5.36 -12.88
N GLU A 110 8.54 4.06 -13.08
CA GLU A 110 7.40 3.14 -13.14
C GLU A 110 7.44 2.15 -11.98
N PRO A 111 6.32 1.82 -11.32
CA PRO A 111 5.00 2.45 -11.47
C PRO A 111 5.04 3.94 -11.08
N GLY A 112 4.31 4.75 -11.85
CA GLY A 112 4.16 6.18 -11.62
C GLY A 112 3.21 6.51 -10.46
N PRO A 113 2.79 7.76 -10.32
CA PRO A 113 1.89 8.19 -9.26
C PRO A 113 0.60 7.35 -9.19
N ILE A 114 0.09 7.14 -7.98
CA ILE A 114 -1.12 6.36 -7.71
C ILE A 114 -2.11 7.14 -6.87
N LYS A 115 -3.38 6.76 -6.97
CA LYS A 115 -4.48 7.29 -6.15
C LYS A 115 -5.35 6.17 -5.60
N VAL A 116 -6.14 6.51 -4.59
CA VAL A 116 -7.14 5.59 -4.03
C VAL A 116 -8.43 5.76 -4.82
N GLN A 117 -8.91 4.68 -5.43
CA GLN A 117 -10.20 4.61 -6.11
C GLN A 117 -10.90 3.32 -5.72
N ASP A 118 -12.18 3.39 -5.36
CA ASP A 118 -13.01 2.22 -5.00
C ASP A 118 -12.36 1.27 -3.97
N LYS A 119 -11.70 1.84 -2.95
CA LYS A 119 -10.97 1.12 -1.90
C LYS A 119 -9.80 0.26 -2.44
N LYS A 120 -9.21 0.66 -3.57
CA LYS A 120 -8.01 0.05 -4.15
C LYS A 120 -7.02 1.13 -4.59
N LEU A 121 -5.76 0.73 -4.77
CA LEU A 121 -4.74 1.58 -5.38
C LEU A 121 -4.80 1.42 -6.90
N VAL A 122 -4.92 2.54 -7.61
CA VAL A 122 -4.92 2.58 -9.07
C VAL A 122 -3.88 3.58 -9.54
N LYS A 123 -3.31 3.34 -10.73
CA LYS A 123 -2.42 4.31 -11.37
C LYS A 123 -3.16 5.63 -11.58
N ASP A 124 -2.54 6.71 -11.14
CA ASP A 124 -3.01 8.05 -11.46
C ASP A 124 -2.43 8.39 -12.83
N ASN A 125 -3.13 7.95 -13.87
CA ASN A 125 -2.86 8.39 -15.22
C ASN A 125 -3.25 9.86 -15.28
N GLU A 126 -2.34 10.76 -14.92
CA GLU A 126 -2.48 12.18 -15.24
C GLU A 126 -2.73 12.25 -16.77
N SER A 127 -3.88 12.83 -17.14
CA SER A 127 -4.25 13.11 -18.53
C SER A 127 -3.49 14.32 -19.05
#